data_AF-A0A928DXE1-F1
#
_entry.id   AF-A0A928DXE1-F1
#
_cell.length_a   1.000
_cell.length_b   1.000
_cell.length_c   1.000
_cell.angle_alpha   90.00
_cell.angle_beta   90.00
_cell.angle_gamma   90.00
#
_symmetry.space_group_name_H-M   'P 1'
#
loop_
_entity.id
_entity.type
_entity.pdbx_description
1 polymer ?
#
loop_
_entity_poly.entity_id
_entity_poly.type
_entity_poly.pdbx_seq_one_letter_code
_entity_poly.pdbx_strand_id
1 'polypeptide(L)'
;MSHSKIPKQIRIEVPRTSRIFQCGEPAEFRVSVLDDDGNFIQKKTLEILFQNDFHSTISQKTVVLSKQEPVRVTEYFEKPTFLTLKASCDTYFETAGVGIEPEKIIPGEEMPEDFLAFWKNGINKQNSVKLPVRLEEIPSQSTNSMTIFRVTVPTLDNEFRYGWLAVPKKMKGPFPALIMVPGAGAGSGPVRSKVSRGTVVLMMNVFPYPVDLNPNIRHEQFEAFEREKCGGRRYVWKNAENRETYFHRNSILAVNHAV
;
A
#
# COMPACT_ATOMS: atom_id res chain seq x y z
N MET A 1 -31.34 9.05 -38.13
CA MET A 1 -30.12 8.22 -37.98
C MET A 1 -29.82 8.13 -36.50
N SER A 2 -29.97 6.95 -35.90
CA SER A 2 -29.72 6.73 -34.48
C SER A 2 -28.22 6.90 -34.22
N HIS A 3 -27.80 7.99 -33.58
CA HIS A 3 -26.45 8.06 -33.04
C HIS A 3 -26.25 6.86 -32.12
N SER A 4 -25.32 5.97 -32.47
CA SER A 4 -24.91 4.88 -31.59
C SER A 4 -24.36 5.51 -30.32
N LYS A 5 -25.14 5.46 -29.23
CA LYS A 5 -24.73 5.98 -27.92
C LYS A 5 -23.44 5.27 -27.50
N ILE A 6 -22.39 6.06 -27.25
CA ILE A 6 -21.08 5.56 -26.80
C ILE A 6 -21.14 5.44 -25.27
N PRO A 7 -20.68 4.33 -24.66
CA PRO A 7 -20.60 4.22 -23.21
C PRO A 7 -19.67 5.28 -22.68
N LYS A 8 -20.07 5.92 -21.60
CA LYS A 8 -19.29 6.99 -20.97
C LYS A 8 -19.12 6.73 -19.48
N GLN A 9 -20.05 5.97 -18.90
CA GLN A 9 -19.98 5.53 -17.53
C GLN A 9 -20.47 4.09 -17.40
N ILE A 10 -19.76 3.28 -16.62
CA ILE A 10 -20.27 2.03 -16.06
C ILE A 10 -20.44 2.26 -14.56
N ARG A 11 -21.62 1.94 -14.03
CA ARG A 11 -21.92 2.01 -12.59
C ARG A 11 -22.16 0.61 -12.07
N ILE A 12 -21.51 0.25 -10.98
CA ILE A 12 -21.72 -1.02 -10.28
C ILE A 12 -22.22 -0.74 -8.87
N GLU A 13 -23.40 -1.25 -8.54
CA GLU A 13 -24.01 -1.15 -7.24
C GLU A 13 -24.01 -2.53 -6.55
N VAL A 14 -23.69 -2.55 -5.26
CA VAL A 14 -23.86 -3.73 -4.40
C VAL A 14 -25.02 -3.40 -3.46
N PRO A 15 -26.19 -4.06 -3.62
CA PRO A 15 -27.38 -3.70 -2.84
C PRO A 15 -27.19 -3.87 -1.32
N ARG A 16 -26.35 -4.83 -0.90
CA ARG A 16 -26.01 -5.03 0.50
C ARG A 16 -25.05 -3.96 0.99
N THR A 17 -25.50 -3.13 1.93
CA THR A 17 -24.71 -2.04 2.52
C THR A 17 -23.41 -2.50 3.17
N SER A 18 -23.41 -3.64 3.87
CA SER A 18 -22.19 -4.16 4.53
C SER A 18 -21.12 -4.61 3.52
N ARG A 19 -21.53 -4.99 2.29
CA ARG A 19 -20.67 -5.63 1.29
C ARG A 19 -19.96 -6.90 1.77
N ILE A 20 -20.44 -7.49 2.87
CA ILE A 20 -19.93 -8.75 3.43
C ILE A 20 -20.97 -9.85 3.26
N PHE A 21 -20.55 -11.01 2.78
CA PHE A 21 -21.37 -12.19 2.51
C PHE A 21 -20.78 -13.44 3.16
N GLN A 22 -21.60 -14.48 3.31
CA GLN A 22 -21.18 -15.78 3.79
C GLN A 22 -20.74 -16.70 2.64
N CYS A 23 -19.94 -17.73 2.93
CA CYS A 23 -19.66 -18.77 1.95
C CYS A 23 -20.97 -19.48 1.57
N GLY A 24 -21.13 -19.80 0.28
CA GLY A 24 -22.35 -20.36 -0.31
C GLY A 24 -23.48 -19.35 -0.52
N GLU A 25 -23.32 -18.10 -0.05
CA GLU A 25 -24.31 -17.04 -0.26
C GLU A 25 -24.11 -16.34 -1.61
N PRO A 26 -25.18 -16.07 -2.39
CA PRO A 26 -25.06 -15.30 -3.62
C PRO A 26 -24.73 -13.83 -3.34
N ALA A 27 -23.58 -13.37 -3.83
CA ALA A 27 -23.24 -11.96 -3.87
C ALA A 27 -23.89 -11.28 -5.09
N GLU A 28 -24.86 -10.39 -4.85
CA GLU A 28 -25.54 -9.62 -5.90
C GLU A 28 -24.83 -8.30 -6.23
N PHE A 29 -24.73 -8.03 -7.53
CA PHE A 29 -24.33 -6.75 -8.11
C PHE A 29 -25.36 -6.30 -9.14
N ARG A 30 -25.47 -4.98 -9.31
CA ARG A 30 -26.28 -4.35 -10.35
C ARG A 30 -25.38 -3.47 -11.20
N VAL A 31 -25.34 -3.76 -12.50
CA VAL A 31 -24.44 -3.09 -13.45
C VAL A 31 -25.24 -2.28 -14.44
N SER A 32 -24.96 -0.98 -14.52
CA SER A 32 -25.58 -0.05 -15.45
C SER A 32 -24.51 0.51 -16.39
N VAL A 33 -24.82 0.54 -17.69
CA VAL A 33 -23.97 1.20 -18.70
C VAL A 33 -24.72 2.41 -19.24
N LEU A 34 -24.14 3.59 -19.04
CA LEU A 34 -24.81 4.87 -19.23
C LEU A 34 -24.07 5.74 -20.27
N ASP A 35 -24.85 6.55 -20.99
CA ASP A 35 -24.34 7.63 -21.85
C ASP A 35 -24.07 8.91 -21.04
N ASP A 36 -23.62 9.97 -21.73
CA ASP A 36 -23.28 11.27 -21.12
C ASP A 36 -24.47 11.93 -20.38
N ASP A 37 -25.70 11.64 -20.81
CA ASP A 37 -26.93 12.17 -20.23
C ASP A 37 -27.46 11.28 -19.09
N GLY A 38 -26.75 10.21 -18.74
CA GLY A 38 -27.15 9.25 -17.70
C GLY A 38 -28.23 8.26 -18.15
N ASN A 39 -28.50 8.14 -19.45
CA ASN A 39 -29.46 7.16 -19.96
C ASN A 39 -28.83 5.79 -20.18
N PHE A 40 -29.62 4.73 -19.99
CA PHE A 40 -29.19 3.36 -20.27
C PHE A 40 -28.85 3.15 -21.76
N ILE A 41 -27.70 2.53 -21.99
CA ILE A 41 -27.26 2.11 -23.32
C ILE A 41 -27.81 0.71 -23.63
N GLN A 42 -28.18 0.51 -24.90
CA GLN A 42 -28.72 -0.75 -25.41
C GLN A 42 -27.98 -1.22 -26.67
N LYS A 43 -28.19 -2.48 -27.05
CA LYS A 43 -27.60 -3.19 -28.21
C LYS A 43 -26.08 -3.26 -28.17
N LYS A 44 -25.49 -3.14 -26.99
CA LYS A 44 -24.06 -3.34 -26.73
C LYS A 44 -23.84 -4.56 -25.85
N THR A 45 -22.62 -5.07 -25.91
CA THR A 45 -22.20 -6.24 -25.15
C THR A 45 -21.50 -5.78 -23.88
N LEU A 46 -22.02 -6.21 -22.73
CA LEU A 46 -21.41 -6.06 -21.42
C LEU A 46 -20.68 -7.35 -21.07
N GLU A 47 -19.37 -7.25 -20.86
CA GLU A 47 -18.54 -8.32 -20.33
C GLU A 47 -18.42 -8.16 -18.82
N ILE A 48 -18.62 -9.26 -18.09
CA ILE A 48 -18.53 -9.30 -16.63
C ILE A 48 -17.53 -10.39 -16.28
N LEU A 49 -16.51 -10.00 -15.52
CA LEU A 49 -15.47 -10.89 -15.03
C LEU A 49 -15.48 -10.87 -13.51
N PHE A 50 -15.62 -12.05 -12.90
CA PHE A 50 -15.45 -12.22 -11.46
C PHE A 50 -14.07 -12.78 -11.15
N GLN A 51 -13.37 -12.17 -10.19
CA GLN A 51 -12.03 -12.57 -9.77
C GLN A 51 -11.94 -12.67 -8.24
N ASN A 52 -11.04 -13.52 -7.74
CA ASN A 52 -10.67 -13.55 -6.33
C ASN A 52 -9.58 -12.50 -6.02
N ASP A 53 -9.16 -12.49 -4.76
CA ASP A 53 -8.04 -11.75 -4.18
C ASP A 53 -6.68 -12.00 -4.87
N PHE A 54 -6.50 -13.15 -5.52
CA PHE A 54 -5.33 -13.47 -6.34
C PHE A 54 -5.47 -13.08 -7.82
N HIS A 55 -6.51 -12.31 -8.18
CA HIS A 55 -6.87 -11.97 -9.55
C HIS A 55 -7.14 -13.18 -10.46
N SER A 56 -7.33 -14.37 -9.89
CA SER A 56 -7.71 -15.56 -10.65
C SER A 56 -9.15 -15.40 -11.12
N THR A 57 -9.38 -15.67 -12.40
CA THR A 57 -10.72 -15.66 -12.98
C THR A 57 -11.55 -16.79 -12.38
N ILE A 58 -12.75 -16.45 -11.95
CA ILE A 58 -13.70 -17.37 -11.32
C ILE A 58 -14.80 -17.69 -12.30
N SER A 59 -15.37 -16.64 -12.88
CA SER A 59 -16.34 -16.77 -13.95
C SER A 59 -16.27 -15.55 -14.86
N GLN A 60 -16.71 -15.76 -16.09
CA GLN A 60 -16.88 -14.70 -17.08
C GLN A 60 -18.26 -14.85 -17.71
N LYS A 61 -18.98 -13.74 -17.84
CA LYS A 61 -20.34 -13.68 -18.38
C LYS A 61 -20.40 -12.56 -19.42
N THR A 62 -21.22 -12.78 -20.43
CA THR A 62 -21.46 -11.79 -21.49
C THR A 62 -22.96 -11.54 -21.57
N VAL A 63 -23.36 -10.27 -21.50
CA VAL A 63 -24.77 -9.87 -21.50
C VAL A 63 -25.00 -8.83 -22.59
N VAL A 64 -25.98 -9.06 -23.46
CA VAL A 64 -26.43 -8.04 -24.41
C VAL A 64 -27.37 -7.09 -23.68
N LEU A 65 -27.01 -5.80 -23.65
CA LEU A 65 -27.82 -4.75 -23.04
C LEU A 65 -29.08 -4.52 -23.86
N SER A 66 -30.22 -5.05 -23.43
CA SER A 66 -31.49 -4.98 -24.19
C SER A 66 -32.57 -4.16 -23.49
N LYS A 67 -32.39 -3.82 -22.21
CA LYS A 67 -33.39 -3.17 -21.37
C LYS A 67 -32.89 -1.82 -20.83
N GLN A 68 -33.80 -0.97 -20.37
CA GLN A 68 -33.47 0.30 -19.71
C GLN A 68 -33.44 0.12 -18.17
N GLU A 69 -32.71 -0.88 -17.70
CA GLU A 69 -32.57 -1.19 -16.28
C GLU A 69 -31.17 -1.76 -16.00
N PRO A 70 -30.70 -1.71 -14.75
CA PRO A 70 -29.43 -2.34 -14.38
C PRO A 70 -29.46 -3.86 -14.61
N VAL A 71 -28.37 -4.40 -15.15
CA VAL A 71 -28.16 -5.84 -15.25
C VAL A 71 -27.86 -6.38 -13.86
N ARG A 72 -28.76 -7.22 -13.32
CA ARG A 72 -28.53 -7.96 -12.08
C ARG A 72 -27.62 -9.16 -12.37
N VAL A 73 -26.51 -9.25 -11.66
CA VAL A 73 -25.63 -10.42 -11.69
C VAL A 73 -25.33 -10.91 -10.28
N THR A 74 -25.24 -12.22 -10.14
CA THR A 74 -24.91 -12.88 -8.89
C THR A 74 -23.74 -13.82 -9.08
N GLU A 75 -22.93 -13.99 -8.05
CA GLU A 75 -21.90 -15.02 -8.02
C GLU A 75 -21.81 -15.68 -6.63
N TYR A 76 -21.43 -16.96 -6.61
CA TYR A 76 -21.34 -17.78 -5.40
C TYR A 76 -19.89 -18.16 -5.10
N PHE A 77 -19.59 -18.28 -3.81
CA PHE A 77 -18.23 -18.52 -3.32
C PHE A 77 -18.22 -19.48 -2.16
N GLU A 78 -17.44 -20.54 -2.29
CA GLU A 78 -17.35 -21.59 -1.26
C GLU A 78 -16.21 -21.36 -0.26
N LYS A 79 -15.38 -20.33 -0.48
CA LYS A 79 -14.21 -20.06 0.36
C LYS A 79 -14.12 -18.58 0.71
N PRO A 80 -13.62 -18.24 1.92
CA PRO A 80 -13.31 -16.87 2.29
C PRO A 80 -12.38 -16.20 1.27
N THR A 81 -12.75 -15.00 0.81
CA THR A 81 -11.99 -14.24 -0.20
C THR A 81 -12.51 -12.79 -0.34
N PHE A 82 -11.83 -11.98 -1.13
CA PHE A 82 -12.40 -10.76 -1.71
C PHE A 82 -12.81 -11.02 -3.15
N LEU A 83 -14.11 -10.95 -3.41
CA LEU A 83 -14.65 -11.07 -4.76
C LEU A 83 -14.66 -9.70 -5.43
N THR A 84 -14.02 -9.61 -6.60
CA THR A 84 -14.07 -8.44 -7.48
C THR A 84 -14.88 -8.72 -8.72
N LEU A 85 -15.88 -7.89 -9.00
CA LEU A 85 -16.55 -7.80 -10.30
C LEU A 85 -15.84 -6.73 -11.13
N LYS A 86 -15.42 -7.07 -12.34
CA LYS A 86 -15.05 -6.12 -13.40
C LYS A 86 -16.09 -6.17 -14.50
N ALA A 87 -16.74 -5.03 -14.74
CA ALA A 87 -17.68 -4.84 -15.85
C ALA A 87 -16.99 -4.07 -16.96
N SER A 88 -17.11 -4.49 -18.22
CA SER A 88 -16.48 -3.84 -19.38
C SER A 88 -17.45 -3.75 -20.56
N CYS A 89 -17.48 -2.60 -21.22
CA CYS A 89 -18.28 -2.35 -22.42
C CYS A 89 -17.50 -1.40 -23.32
N ASP A 90 -17.20 -1.82 -24.54
CA ASP A 90 -16.26 -1.14 -25.44
C ASP A 90 -14.92 -0.86 -24.71
N THR A 91 -14.48 0.41 -24.65
CA THR A 91 -13.22 0.83 -23.99
C THR A 91 -13.38 1.18 -22.52
N TYR A 92 -14.59 1.09 -21.95
CA TYR A 92 -14.88 1.51 -20.58
C TYR A 92 -14.97 0.28 -19.69
N PHE A 93 -14.43 0.40 -18.48
CA PHE A 93 -14.60 -0.61 -17.46
C PHE A 93 -14.80 0.05 -16.09
N GLU A 94 -15.45 -0.67 -15.19
CA GLU A 94 -15.53 -0.32 -13.77
C GLU A 94 -15.38 -1.59 -12.94
N THR A 95 -14.98 -1.44 -11.68
CA THR A 95 -14.82 -2.54 -10.73
C THR A 95 -15.58 -2.31 -9.43
N ALA A 96 -16.05 -3.38 -8.81
CA ALA A 96 -16.59 -3.35 -7.46
C ALA A 96 -16.20 -4.61 -6.70
N GLY A 97 -15.89 -4.44 -5.41
CA GLY A 97 -15.52 -5.54 -4.51
C GLY A 97 -16.55 -5.80 -3.42
N VAL A 98 -16.60 -7.05 -2.97
CA VAL A 98 -17.30 -7.52 -1.75
C VAL A 98 -16.39 -8.51 -1.00
N GLY A 99 -16.55 -8.60 0.32
CA GLY A 99 -15.87 -9.61 1.13
C GLY A 99 -16.75 -10.83 1.32
N ILE A 100 -16.20 -12.03 1.15
CA ILE A 100 -16.82 -13.30 1.51
C ILE A 100 -16.11 -13.79 2.77
N GLU A 101 -16.80 -13.76 3.91
CA GLU A 101 -16.27 -14.10 5.25
C GLU A 101 -14.82 -13.62 5.46
N PRO A 102 -14.53 -12.32 5.27
CA PRO A 102 -13.16 -11.80 5.24
C PRO A 102 -12.38 -12.10 6.53
N GLU A 103 -13.06 -12.24 7.66
CA GLU A 103 -12.49 -12.61 8.96
C GLU A 103 -12.00 -14.06 9.04
N LYS A 104 -12.39 -14.92 8.09
CA LYS A 104 -11.95 -16.32 7.99
C LYS A 104 -10.84 -16.53 6.96
N ILE A 105 -10.37 -15.47 6.29
CA ILE A 105 -9.23 -15.56 5.36
C ILE A 105 -7.98 -15.95 6.16
N ILE A 106 -7.34 -17.02 5.72
CA ILE A 106 -6.07 -17.52 6.27
C ILE A 106 -4.90 -17.15 5.35
N PRO A 107 -3.64 -17.24 5.81
CA PRO A 107 -2.47 -17.03 4.94
C PRO A 107 -2.52 -17.92 3.70
N GLY A 108 -2.18 -17.36 2.53
CA GLY A 108 -2.17 -18.07 1.25
C GLY A 108 -0.98 -19.01 1.06
N GLU A 109 0.03 -18.91 1.91
CA GLU A 109 1.25 -19.73 1.89
C GLU A 109 1.62 -20.11 3.32
N GLU A 110 2.25 -21.27 3.48
CA GLU A 110 2.78 -21.70 4.77
C GLU A 110 3.98 -20.82 5.17
N MET A 111 4.07 -20.51 6.47
CA MET A 111 5.24 -19.79 6.98
C MET A 111 6.49 -20.67 6.83
N PRO A 112 7.58 -20.20 6.19
CA PRO A 112 8.80 -20.98 6.05
C PRO A 112 9.34 -21.45 7.41
N GLU A 113 9.83 -22.70 7.48
CA GLU A 113 10.35 -23.31 8.71
C GLU A 113 11.44 -22.45 9.38
N ASP A 114 12.27 -21.78 8.59
CA ASP A 114 13.37 -20.96 9.07
C ASP A 114 13.04 -19.47 9.25
N PHE A 115 11.78 -19.06 9.11
CA PHE A 115 11.39 -17.64 9.10
C PHE A 115 11.87 -16.87 10.34
N LEU A 116 11.62 -17.40 11.54
CA LEU A 116 12.05 -16.77 12.80
C LEU A 116 13.58 -16.78 12.96
N ALA A 117 14.23 -17.88 12.57
CA ALA A 117 15.68 -18.01 12.64
C ALA A 117 16.37 -17.01 11.68
N PHE A 118 15.83 -16.84 10.48
CA PHE A 118 16.29 -15.88 9.48
C PHE A 118 16.32 -14.45 10.04
N TRP A 119 15.21 -13.99 10.63
CA TRP A 119 15.13 -12.65 11.22
C TRP A 119 16.01 -12.48 12.46
N LYS A 120 16.03 -13.47 13.37
CA LYS A 120 16.91 -13.45 14.55
C LYS A 120 18.38 -13.34 14.14
N ASN A 121 18.80 -14.10 13.13
CA ASN A 121 20.16 -14.02 12.58
C ASN A 121 20.44 -12.66 11.94
N GLY A 122 19.46 -12.08 11.22
CA GLY A 122 19.55 -10.73 10.67
C GLY A 122 19.75 -9.66 11.75
N ILE A 123 18.97 -9.72 12.84
CA ILE A 123 19.09 -8.81 13.98
C ILE A 123 20.47 -8.92 14.64
N ASN A 124 20.96 -10.15 14.87
CA ASN A 124 22.29 -10.37 15.44
C ASN A 124 23.41 -9.82 14.55
N LYS A 125 23.32 -10.04 13.23
CA LYS A 125 24.26 -9.46 12.26
C LYS A 125 24.21 -7.94 12.31
N GLN A 126 23.02 -7.35 12.34
CA GLN A 126 22.83 -5.89 12.38
C GLN A 126 23.40 -5.28 13.67
N ASN A 127 23.19 -5.92 14.82
CA ASN A 127 23.75 -5.50 16.10
C ASN A 127 25.28 -5.65 16.18
N SER A 128 25.88 -6.45 15.28
CA SER A 128 27.33 -6.62 15.17
C SER A 128 27.99 -5.58 14.25
N VAL A 129 27.20 -4.71 13.59
CA VAL A 129 27.73 -3.61 12.77
C VAL A 129 28.45 -2.62 13.68
N LYS A 130 29.74 -2.37 13.40
CA LYS A 130 30.60 -1.52 14.24
C LYS A 130 30.31 -0.02 14.12
N LEU A 131 29.73 0.40 13.00
CA LEU A 131 29.36 1.80 12.80
C LEU A 131 28.20 2.15 13.74
N PRO A 132 28.28 3.27 14.49
CA PRO A 132 27.21 3.65 15.40
C PRO A 132 26.03 4.28 14.64
N VAL A 133 24.85 4.22 15.25
CA VAL A 133 23.74 5.11 14.88
C VAL A 133 24.15 6.56 15.18
N ARG A 134 23.98 7.45 14.21
CA ARG A 134 24.31 8.88 14.34
C ARG A 134 23.05 9.71 14.48
N LEU A 135 23.08 10.67 15.41
CA LEU A 135 22.06 11.68 15.60
C LEU A 135 22.67 13.05 15.35
N GLU A 136 22.17 13.76 14.34
CA GLU A 136 22.65 15.09 13.97
C GLU A 136 21.49 16.07 14.04
N GLU A 137 21.59 17.10 14.89
CA GLU A 137 20.55 18.12 14.96
C GLU A 137 20.46 18.83 13.61
N ILE A 138 19.23 19.15 13.17
CA ILE A 138 18.97 19.98 12.01
C ILE A 138 18.35 21.29 12.51
N PRO A 139 19.17 22.33 12.80
CA PRO A 139 18.68 23.57 13.41
C PRO A 139 17.59 24.26 12.57
N SER A 140 17.68 24.17 11.24
CA SER A 140 16.67 24.72 10.31
C SER A 140 15.31 24.02 10.41
N GLN A 141 15.26 22.81 10.97
CA GLN A 141 14.03 22.07 11.25
C GLN A 141 13.63 22.12 12.73
N SER A 142 14.54 22.46 13.65
CA SER A 142 14.23 22.67 15.07
C SER A 142 13.36 23.91 15.30
N THR A 143 12.66 23.94 16.43
CA THR A 143 11.93 25.13 16.89
C THR A 143 12.23 25.41 18.37
N ASN A 144 11.68 26.49 18.92
CA ASN A 144 11.76 26.75 20.36
C ASN A 144 11.04 25.68 21.21
N SER A 145 10.16 24.88 20.62
CA SER A 145 9.37 23.86 21.33
C SER A 145 9.88 22.43 21.16
N MET A 146 10.71 22.17 20.14
CA MET A 146 11.20 20.82 19.81
C MET A 146 12.56 20.86 19.12
N THR A 147 13.38 19.83 19.34
CA THR A 147 14.61 19.56 18.59
C THR A 147 14.31 18.53 17.50
N ILE A 148 14.78 18.77 16.28
CA ILE A 148 14.71 17.79 15.19
C ILE A 148 16.14 17.30 14.88
N PHE A 149 16.30 15.98 14.81
CA PHE A 149 17.54 15.33 14.41
C PHE A 149 17.33 14.51 13.14
N ARG A 150 18.37 14.44 12.31
CA ARG A 150 18.56 13.35 11.37
C ARG A 150 19.13 12.14 12.12
N VAL A 151 18.46 11.01 11.96
CA VAL A 151 18.94 9.70 12.40
C VAL A 151 19.60 9.04 11.20
N THR A 152 20.81 8.53 11.36
CA THR A 152 21.52 7.75 10.34
C THR A 152 21.88 6.38 10.93
N VAL A 153 21.33 5.32 10.35
CA VAL A 153 21.53 3.94 10.80
C VAL A 153 22.31 3.17 9.74
N PRO A 154 23.48 2.60 10.05
CA PRO A 154 24.22 1.77 9.09
C PRO A 154 23.50 0.44 8.85
N THR A 155 23.63 -0.12 7.66
CA THR A 155 23.02 -1.42 7.28
C THR A 155 24.06 -2.46 6.88
N LEU A 156 23.63 -3.72 6.80
CA LEU A 156 24.48 -4.88 6.48
C LEU A 156 25.17 -4.82 5.11
N ASP A 157 24.66 -4.01 4.18
CA ASP A 157 25.18 -3.77 2.84
C ASP A 157 26.14 -2.57 2.76
N ASN A 158 26.62 -2.07 3.90
CA ASN A 158 27.43 -0.85 4.01
C ASN A 158 26.72 0.41 3.46
N GLU A 159 25.39 0.39 3.37
CA GLU A 159 24.58 1.57 3.15
C GLU A 159 24.12 2.17 4.49
N PHE A 160 23.25 3.17 4.40
CA PHE A 160 22.57 3.77 5.54
C PHE A 160 21.07 3.79 5.30
N ARG A 161 20.31 3.87 6.39
CA ARG A 161 18.90 4.29 6.39
C ARG A 161 18.78 5.53 7.24
N TYR A 162 17.94 6.44 6.77
CA TYR A 162 17.81 7.77 7.36
C TYR A 162 16.42 7.96 7.95
N GLY A 163 16.35 8.73 9.03
CA GLY A 163 15.10 9.04 9.70
C GLY A 163 15.11 10.40 10.37
N TRP A 164 13.95 10.76 10.91
CA TRP A 164 13.75 11.94 11.73
C TRP A 164 13.53 11.53 13.18
N LEU A 165 14.24 12.16 14.10
CA LEU A 165 13.93 12.08 15.52
C LEU A 165 13.49 13.47 16.00
N ALA A 166 12.29 13.57 16.55
CA ALA A 166 11.72 14.81 17.05
C ALA A 166 11.49 14.71 18.56
N VAL A 167 12.14 15.60 19.31
CA VAL A 167 12.18 15.56 20.79
C VAL A 167 11.62 16.88 21.35
N PRO A 168 10.67 16.86 22.32
CA PRO A 168 10.19 18.08 22.94
C PRO A 168 11.27 18.78 23.79
N LYS A 169 11.38 20.12 23.72
CA LYS A 169 12.36 20.92 24.49
C LYS A 169 11.83 21.45 25.83
N LYS A 170 10.56 21.87 25.87
CA LYS A 170 9.99 22.67 26.98
C LYS A 170 9.20 21.87 28.00
N MET A 171 9.14 20.55 27.85
CA MET A 171 8.43 19.66 28.76
C MET A 171 9.45 18.84 29.55
N LYS A 172 9.09 18.44 30.77
CA LYS A 172 9.88 17.47 31.53
C LYS A 172 9.38 16.08 31.16
N GLY A 173 10.33 15.19 30.83
CA GLY A 173 10.04 13.79 30.59
C GLY A 173 9.81 12.99 31.90
N PRO A 174 9.73 11.64 31.81
CA PRO A 174 9.90 10.84 30.60
C PRO A 174 8.78 11.06 29.58
N PHE A 175 9.11 10.96 28.29
CA PHE A 175 8.12 11.06 27.21
C PHE A 175 7.80 9.68 26.66
N PRO A 176 6.54 9.38 26.31
CA PRO A 176 6.26 8.26 25.42
C PRO A 176 7.00 8.44 24.09
N ALA A 177 7.46 7.32 23.52
CA ALA A 177 8.04 7.28 22.19
C ALA A 177 7.03 6.72 21.18
N LEU A 178 6.93 7.35 20.01
CA LEU A 178 6.18 6.87 18.86
C LEU A 178 7.15 6.57 17.73
N ILE A 179 7.20 5.31 17.30
CA ILE A 179 8.00 4.87 16.16
C ILE A 179 7.09 4.79 14.94
N MET A 180 7.51 5.38 13.83
CA MET A 180 6.76 5.47 12.60
C MET A 180 7.62 5.08 11.40
N VAL A 181 6.96 4.53 10.38
CA VAL A 181 7.52 4.33 9.05
C VAL A 181 6.61 5.07 8.07
N PRO A 182 7.14 5.84 7.11
CA PRO A 182 6.30 6.56 6.15
C PRO A 182 5.55 5.58 5.23
N GLY A 183 4.43 6.06 4.65
CA GLY A 183 3.77 5.35 3.56
C GLY A 183 4.66 5.26 2.31
N ALA A 184 4.24 4.44 1.35
CA ALA A 184 4.95 4.23 0.10
C ALA A 184 5.24 5.55 -0.65
N GLY A 185 6.47 5.71 -1.14
CA GLY A 185 6.92 6.88 -1.89
C GLY A 185 8.23 7.46 -1.34
N ALA A 186 8.53 8.71 -1.70
CA ALA A 186 9.81 9.36 -1.39
C ALA A 186 10.09 9.62 0.11
N GLY A 187 9.15 9.29 0.99
CA GLY A 187 9.21 9.62 2.42
C GLY A 187 8.79 11.05 2.73
N SER A 188 8.56 11.34 4.01
CA SER A 188 7.96 12.58 4.48
C SER A 188 8.89 13.37 5.42
N GLY A 189 8.47 14.59 5.79
CA GLY A 189 9.17 15.42 6.78
C GLY A 189 8.92 14.95 8.23
N PRO A 190 9.57 15.58 9.23
CA PRO A 190 9.41 15.19 10.62
C PRO A 190 7.97 15.37 11.11
N VAL A 191 7.48 14.43 11.93
CA VAL A 191 6.13 14.49 12.52
C VAL A 191 6.15 15.38 13.75
N ARG A 192 5.48 16.54 13.67
CA ARG A 192 5.50 17.57 14.74
C ARG A 192 4.26 17.54 15.65
N SER A 193 3.13 17.07 15.14
CA SER A 193 1.82 17.16 15.80
C SER A 193 1.66 16.32 17.07
N LYS A 194 2.49 15.27 17.22
CA LYS A 194 2.57 14.43 18.42
C LYS A 194 3.60 14.97 19.41
N VAL A 195 4.66 15.58 18.91
CA VAL A 195 5.74 16.18 19.71
C VAL A 195 5.24 17.35 20.55
N SER A 196 4.35 18.17 19.98
CA SER A 196 3.67 19.24 20.72
C SER A 196 2.79 18.76 21.88
N ARG A 197 2.49 17.46 21.96
CA ARG A 197 1.70 16.82 23.03
C ARG A 197 2.57 15.97 23.98
N GLY A 198 3.90 16.15 23.95
CA GLY A 198 4.80 15.45 24.86
C GLY A 198 5.22 14.05 24.40
N THR A 199 5.24 13.78 23.10
CA THR A 199 5.70 12.50 22.53
C THR A 199 7.03 12.67 21.79
N VAL A 200 8.01 11.82 22.06
CA VAL A 200 9.20 11.70 21.18
C VAL A 200 8.79 10.92 19.95
N VAL A 201 9.09 11.42 18.75
CA VAL A 201 8.73 10.72 17.51
C VAL A 201 9.98 10.34 16.74
N LEU A 202 10.18 9.05 16.52
CA LEU A 202 11.17 8.49 15.61
C LEU A 202 10.45 8.05 14.32
N MET A 203 10.77 8.67 13.19
CA MET A 203 10.26 8.23 11.88
C MET A 203 11.43 7.79 11.00
N MET A 204 11.54 6.48 10.76
CA MET A 204 12.60 5.91 9.94
C MET A 204 12.13 5.69 8.50
N ASN A 205 12.85 6.22 7.52
CA ASN A 205 12.61 5.96 6.11
C ASN A 205 13.30 4.65 5.68
N VAL A 206 12.83 4.05 4.59
CA VAL A 206 13.33 2.76 4.08
C VAL A 206 14.37 2.91 2.97
N PHE A 207 14.65 4.14 2.53
CA PHE A 207 15.55 4.43 1.42
C PHE A 207 16.96 4.84 1.86
N PRO A 208 17.97 4.61 1.00
CA PRO A 208 19.36 4.95 1.27
C PRO A 208 19.75 6.41 0.94
N TYR A 209 18.80 7.35 0.94
CA TYR A 209 19.07 8.77 0.77
C TYR A 209 18.64 9.58 2.01
N PRO A 210 19.32 10.71 2.32
CA PRO A 210 19.00 11.53 3.48
C PRO A 210 17.56 12.06 3.45
N VAL A 211 16.93 12.10 4.63
CA VAL A 211 15.54 12.57 4.75
C VAL A 211 15.40 14.08 4.68
N ASP A 212 16.47 14.83 4.97
CA ASP A 212 16.50 16.29 5.08
C ASP A 212 16.65 17.03 3.75
N LEU A 213 16.59 16.29 2.64
CA LEU A 213 16.48 16.86 1.31
C LEU A 213 15.18 17.67 1.15
N ASN A 214 15.25 18.72 0.32
CA ASN A 214 14.07 19.42 -0.16
C ASN A 214 13.07 18.42 -0.77
N PRO A 215 11.75 18.56 -0.58
CA PRO A 215 10.76 17.62 -1.09
C PRO A 215 10.90 17.28 -2.59
N ASN A 216 11.20 18.27 -3.44
CA ASN A 216 11.38 18.05 -4.89
C ASN A 216 12.62 17.18 -5.15
N ILE A 217 13.75 17.52 -4.53
CA ILE A 217 14.99 16.75 -4.65
C ILE A 217 14.80 15.33 -4.10
N ARG A 218 14.05 15.16 -3.01
CA ARG A 218 13.75 13.84 -2.45
C ARG A 218 12.90 13.00 -3.40
N HIS A 219 11.94 13.63 -4.06
CA HIS A 219 11.14 12.97 -5.09
C HIS A 219 12.00 12.54 -6.28
N GLU A 220 12.88 13.40 -6.77
CA GLU A 220 13.84 13.08 -7.83
C GLU A 220 14.77 11.93 -7.42
N GLN A 221 15.26 11.90 -6.18
CA GLN A 221 16.08 10.81 -5.64
C GLN A 221 15.31 9.48 -5.56
N PHE A 222 14.03 9.53 -5.20
CA PHE A 222 13.16 8.36 -5.18
C PHE A 222 12.97 7.79 -6.60
N GLU A 223 12.66 8.64 -7.58
CA GLU A 223 12.51 8.23 -8.98
C GLU A 223 13.84 7.72 -9.56
N ALA A 224 14.95 8.39 -9.25
CA ALA A 224 16.29 7.95 -9.65
C ALA A 224 16.64 6.59 -9.04
N PHE A 225 16.29 6.34 -7.78
CA PHE A 225 16.49 5.05 -7.14
C PHE A 225 15.74 3.92 -7.85
N GLU A 226 14.47 4.13 -8.22
CA GLU A 226 13.70 3.13 -8.98
C GLU A 226 14.30 2.90 -10.37
N ARG A 227 14.62 3.98 -11.09
CA ARG A 227 15.23 3.91 -12.42
C ARG A 227 16.57 3.19 -12.41
N GLU A 228 17.46 3.55 -11.50
CA GLU A 228 18.89 3.18 -11.54
C GLU A 228 19.21 1.96 -10.68
N LYS A 229 18.56 1.80 -9.53
CA LYS A 229 18.84 0.72 -8.57
C LYS A 229 17.83 -0.42 -8.62
N CYS A 230 16.69 -0.22 -9.25
CA CYS A 230 15.62 -1.22 -9.37
C CYS A 230 15.39 -1.67 -10.83
N GLY A 231 16.21 -1.20 -11.78
CA GLY A 231 16.09 -1.54 -13.20
C GLY A 231 14.81 -0.99 -13.84
N GLY A 232 14.37 0.20 -13.42
CA GLY A 232 13.13 0.81 -13.88
C GLY A 232 11.86 0.18 -13.31
N ARG A 233 11.97 -0.80 -12.40
CA ARG A 233 10.84 -1.39 -11.67
C ARG A 233 10.61 -0.68 -10.34
N ARG A 234 9.42 -0.86 -9.78
CA ARG A 234 9.11 -0.34 -8.44
C ARG A 234 10.07 -0.92 -7.39
N TYR A 235 10.46 -0.10 -6.41
CA TYR A 235 11.43 -0.50 -5.37
C TYR A 235 11.02 -1.75 -4.59
N VAL A 236 9.72 -2.01 -4.45
CA VAL A 236 9.17 -3.20 -3.77
C VAL A 236 9.61 -4.53 -4.40
N TRP A 237 10.06 -4.48 -5.66
CA TRP A 237 10.55 -5.64 -6.41
C TRP A 237 12.07 -5.74 -6.46
N LYS A 238 12.81 -4.77 -5.88
CA LYS A 238 14.27 -4.79 -5.90
C LYS A 238 14.79 -6.01 -5.13
N ASN A 239 15.44 -6.90 -5.88
CA ASN A 239 16.02 -8.16 -5.39
C ASN A 239 15.01 -9.09 -4.71
N ALA A 240 13.74 -9.10 -5.15
CA ALA A 240 12.67 -9.91 -4.55
C ALA A 240 12.92 -11.42 -4.62
N GLU A 241 13.75 -11.87 -5.56
CA GLU A 241 14.16 -13.25 -5.75
C GLU A 241 15.15 -13.77 -4.69
N ASN A 242 15.78 -12.88 -3.92
CA ASN A 242 16.77 -13.26 -2.92
C ASN A 242 16.52 -12.56 -1.58
N ARG A 243 16.05 -13.33 -0.61
CA ARG A 243 15.70 -12.86 0.74
C ARG A 243 16.83 -12.10 1.45
N GLU A 244 18.10 -12.47 1.25
CA GLU A 244 19.23 -11.81 1.92
C GLU A 244 19.51 -10.42 1.35
N THR A 245 19.19 -10.21 0.07
CA THR A 245 19.43 -8.94 -0.64
C THR A 245 18.16 -8.15 -0.92
N TYR A 246 17.00 -8.67 -0.51
CA TYR A 246 15.71 -8.03 -0.72
C TYR A 246 15.66 -6.64 -0.08
N PHE A 247 15.17 -5.66 -0.83
CA PHE A 247 15.22 -4.25 -0.45
C PHE A 247 14.69 -3.98 0.98
N HIS A 248 13.53 -4.53 1.33
CA HIS A 248 12.92 -4.25 2.63
C HIS A 248 13.65 -4.92 3.79
N ARG A 249 14.45 -5.97 3.56
CA ARG A 249 15.14 -6.67 4.66
C ARG A 249 16.04 -5.73 5.45
N ASN A 250 16.96 -5.06 4.76
CA ASN A 250 17.92 -4.18 5.42
C ASN A 250 17.22 -2.97 6.05
N SER A 251 16.14 -2.49 5.45
CA SER A 251 15.33 -1.42 6.01
C SER A 251 14.59 -1.85 7.28
N ILE A 252 14.01 -3.04 7.33
CA ILE A 252 13.39 -3.61 8.55
C ILE A 252 14.43 -3.77 9.66
N LEU A 253 15.61 -4.32 9.34
CA LEU A 253 16.69 -4.47 10.30
C LEU A 253 17.20 -3.12 10.82
N ALA A 254 17.33 -2.11 9.95
CA ALA A 254 17.72 -0.76 10.35
C ALA A 254 16.69 -0.10 11.27
N VAL A 255 15.40 -0.23 10.96
CA VAL A 255 14.32 0.30 11.81
C VAL A 255 14.36 -0.39 13.19
N ASN A 256 14.55 -1.71 13.24
CA ASN A 256 14.70 -2.44 14.50
C ASN A 256 15.92 -1.98 15.29
N HIS A 257 17.05 -1.70 14.63
CA HIS A 257 18.28 -1.25 15.29
C HIS A 257 18.23 0.22 15.76
N ALA A 258 17.30 1.02 15.22
CA ALA A 258 17.12 2.41 15.60
C ALA A 258 16.34 2.61 16.92
N VAL A 259 15.69 1.54 17.41
CA VAL A 259 14.81 1.52 18.59
C VAL A 259 15.56 0.93 19.77
#